data_AF-A0A3D3S8I0-F1
#
_entry.id   AF-A0A3D3S8I0-F1
#
_cell.length_a   1.000
_cell.length_b   1.000
_cell.length_c   1.000
_cell.angle_alpha   90.00
_cell.angle_beta   90.00
_cell.angle_gamma   90.00
#
_symmetry.space_group_name_H-M   'P 1'
#
loop_
_entity.id
_entity.type
_entity.pdbx_description
1 polymer ?
#
loop_
_entity_poly.entity_id
_entity_poly.type
_entity_poly.pdbx_seq_one_letter_code
_entity_poly.pdbx_strand_id
1 'polypeptide(L)'
;ASTTSASAGATASSSEAASAKANASRGRKNKLSFAERRELDGLLPAIDALEIEKAELESYFGKPGIPPAQMRKAHERYEEVTSLIEAKTLRWEEIAQREAEL
;
A
#
# COMPACT_ATOMS: atom_id res chain seq x y z
N ALA A 1 9.62 51.11 -35.53
CA ALA A 1 10.28 50.54 -36.71
C ALA A 1 11.21 49.43 -36.25
N SER A 2 11.16 48.27 -36.91
CA SER A 2 12.29 47.34 -37.10
C SER A 2 12.80 46.58 -35.86
N THR A 3 13.00 45.27 -35.83
CA THR A 3 12.73 44.18 -36.78
C THR A 3 12.86 42.86 -36.01
N THR A 4 12.12 41.87 -36.51
CA THR A 4 12.27 40.41 -36.42
C THR A 4 13.71 39.84 -36.37
N SER A 5 13.90 38.69 -35.70
CA SER A 5 14.58 37.47 -36.22
C SER A 5 14.84 36.46 -35.09
N ALA A 6 14.25 35.27 -35.11
CA ALA A 6 14.73 34.02 -35.76
C ALA A 6 15.49 33.13 -34.75
N SER A 7 14.93 32.00 -34.33
CA SER A 7 14.97 30.67 -34.96
C SER A 7 16.10 29.80 -34.42
N ALA A 8 15.73 28.72 -33.72
CA ALA A 8 16.55 27.51 -33.62
C ALA A 8 15.61 26.32 -33.37
N GLY A 9 15.29 25.62 -34.46
CA GLY A 9 14.75 24.27 -34.39
C GLY A 9 15.89 23.28 -34.18
N ALA A 10 15.62 22.23 -33.41
CA ALA A 10 16.38 20.99 -33.43
C ALA A 10 15.42 19.82 -33.21
N THR A 11 15.27 19.03 -34.27
CA THR A 11 14.58 17.74 -34.32
C THR A 11 15.50 16.64 -33.77
N ALA A 12 14.95 15.73 -32.97
CA ALA A 12 15.42 14.34 -32.78
C ALA A 12 14.45 13.66 -31.79
N SER A 13 13.36 13.04 -32.25
CA SER A 13 13.34 11.64 -32.72
C SER A 13 14.05 10.68 -31.75
N SER A 14 13.46 10.45 -30.57
CA SER A 14 13.80 9.33 -29.68
C SER A 14 12.66 9.03 -28.71
N SER A 15 11.47 8.72 -29.23
CA SER A 15 10.33 8.36 -28.37
C SER A 15 9.45 7.26 -28.97
N GLU A 16 10.03 6.34 -29.76
CA GLU A 16 9.31 5.16 -30.26
C GLU A 16 9.85 3.85 -29.66
N ALA A 17 11.09 3.82 -29.16
CA ALA A 17 11.71 2.60 -28.62
C ALA A 17 11.39 2.32 -27.12
N ALA A 18 10.79 3.28 -26.41
CA ALA A 18 10.49 3.13 -24.97
C ALA A 18 9.14 2.45 -24.69
N SER A 19 8.18 2.51 -25.62
CA SER A 19 6.83 1.99 -25.40
C SER A 19 6.69 0.48 -25.65
N ALA A 20 7.64 -0.15 -26.33
CA ALA A 20 7.59 -1.60 -26.61
C ALA A 20 8.00 -2.48 -25.40
N LYS A 21 8.69 -1.92 -24.39
CA LYS A 21 9.11 -2.69 -23.20
C LYS A 21 8.12 -2.63 -22.04
N ALA A 22 7.10 -1.77 -22.11
CA ALA A 22 6.03 -1.69 -21.10
C ALA A 22 4.88 -2.70 -21.33
N ASN A 23 4.93 -3.49 -22.41
CA ASN A 23 3.86 -4.43 -22.78
C ASN A 23 4.30 -5.91 -22.79
N ALA A 24 5.51 -6.22 -22.32
CA ALA A 24 5.98 -7.61 -22.21
C ALA A 24 5.72 -8.25 -20.83
N SER A 25 5.25 -7.49 -19.85
CA SER A 25 4.90 -7.99 -18.51
C SER A 25 3.43 -8.38 -18.34
N ARG A 26 2.55 -8.01 -19.29
CA ARG A 26 1.10 -8.28 -19.21
C ARG A 26 0.69 -9.72 -19.57
N GLY A 27 1.66 -10.60 -19.83
CA GLY A 27 1.40 -11.97 -20.29
C GLY A 27 2.20 -13.08 -19.59
N ARG A 28 2.93 -12.80 -18.51
CA ARG A 28 3.73 -13.84 -17.85
C ARG A 28 3.18 -14.19 -16.46
N LYS A 29 2.27 -15.16 -16.50
CA LYS A 29 1.96 -16.21 -15.52
C LYS A 29 1.12 -15.75 -14.34
N ASN A 30 -0.11 -16.26 -14.28
CA ASN A 30 -1.05 -16.22 -13.15
C ASN A 30 -0.47 -16.62 -11.78
N LYS A 31 0.81 -17.03 -11.69
CA LYS A 31 1.42 -17.56 -10.48
C LYS A 31 1.98 -16.43 -9.62
N LEU A 32 1.59 -16.40 -8.35
CA LEU A 32 2.16 -15.52 -7.33
C LEU A 32 3.69 -15.51 -7.40
N SER A 33 4.32 -14.35 -7.25
CA SER A 33 5.76 -14.23 -7.13
C SER A 33 6.26 -14.72 -5.76
N PHE A 34 7.56 -14.98 -5.63
CA PHE A 34 8.15 -15.32 -4.31
C PHE A 34 7.97 -14.20 -3.29
N ALA A 35 8.01 -12.94 -3.74
CA ALA A 35 7.80 -11.79 -2.89
C ALA A 35 6.35 -11.73 -2.36
N GLU A 36 5.37 -12.02 -3.23
CA GLU A 36 3.96 -12.01 -2.84
C GLU A 36 3.63 -13.16 -1.88
N ARG A 37 4.23 -14.36 -2.05
CA ARG A 37 4.04 -15.46 -1.10
C ARG A 37 4.58 -15.10 0.28
N ARG A 38 5.80 -14.55 0.30
CA ARG A 38 6.42 -14.06 1.54
C ARG A 38 5.62 -12.90 2.17
N GLU A 39 4.99 -12.07 1.35
CA GLU A 39 4.10 -11.02 1.81
C GLU A 39 2.86 -11.61 2.49
N LEU A 40 2.18 -12.58 1.86
CA LEU A 40 1.03 -13.29 2.43
C LEU A 40 1.36 -13.93 3.78
N ASP A 41 2.47 -14.66 3.86
CA ASP A 41 2.95 -15.31 5.10
C ASP A 41 3.20 -14.29 6.23
N GLY A 42 3.60 -13.06 5.87
CA GLY A 42 3.83 -11.98 6.83
C GLY A 42 2.59 -11.16 7.18
N LEU A 43 1.55 -11.19 6.34
CA LEU A 43 0.33 -10.40 6.55
C LEU A 43 -0.51 -10.94 7.70
N LEU A 44 -0.73 -12.26 7.78
CA LEU A 44 -1.50 -12.88 8.87
C LEU A 44 -0.94 -12.55 10.27
N PRO A 45 0.35 -12.81 10.58
CA PRO A 45 0.89 -12.48 11.90
C PRO A 45 0.93 -10.97 12.17
N ALA A 46 1.02 -10.14 11.12
CA ALA A 46 0.94 -8.69 11.28
C ALA A 46 -0.48 -8.22 11.60
N ILE A 47 -1.51 -8.82 11.00
CA ILE A 47 -2.91 -8.56 11.32
C ILE A 47 -3.19 -9.01 12.76
N ASP A 48 -2.81 -10.23 13.15
CA ASP A 48 -2.99 -10.74 14.51
C ASP A 48 -2.36 -9.81 15.56
N ALA A 49 -1.13 -9.34 15.32
CA ALA A 49 -0.45 -8.41 16.22
C ALA A 49 -1.20 -7.07 16.36
N LEU A 50 -1.76 -6.56 15.27
CA LEU A 50 -2.57 -5.34 15.28
C LEU A 50 -3.92 -5.55 15.96
N GLU A 51 -4.56 -6.72 15.80
CA GLU A 51 -5.79 -7.07 16.51
C GLU A 51 -5.59 -7.18 18.02
N ILE A 52 -4.45 -7.74 18.45
CA ILE A 52 -4.04 -7.77 19.85
C ILE A 52 -3.88 -6.33 20.36
N GLU A 53 -3.14 -5.48 19.64
CA GLU A 53 -2.95 -4.08 20.03
C GLU A 53 -4.30 -3.33 20.10
N LYS A 54 -5.21 -3.56 19.15
CA LYS A 54 -6.56 -3.01 19.16
C LYS A 54 -7.34 -3.44 20.41
N ALA A 55 -7.30 -4.73 20.75
CA ALA A 55 -7.96 -5.25 21.95
C ALA A 55 -7.36 -4.68 23.25
N GLU A 56 -6.05 -4.47 23.30
CA GLU A 56 -5.37 -3.81 24.42
C GLU A 56 -5.82 -2.35 24.57
N LEU A 57 -6.01 -1.62 23.47
CA LEU A 57 -6.53 -0.25 23.46
C LEU A 57 -8.00 -0.21 23.91
N GLU A 58 -8.83 -1.13 23.45
CA GLU A 58 -10.22 -1.28 23.90
C GLU A 58 -10.30 -1.56 25.41
N SER A 59 -9.44 -2.45 25.91
CA SER A 59 -9.31 -2.71 27.34
C SER A 59 -8.81 -1.47 28.09
N TYR A 60 -7.88 -0.71 27.50
CA TYR A 60 -7.38 0.53 28.05
C TYR A 60 -8.52 1.54 28.21
N PHE A 61 -9.40 1.73 27.23
CA PHE A 61 -10.53 2.66 27.31
C PHE A 61 -11.53 2.34 28.43
N GLY A 62 -11.66 1.07 28.82
CA GLY A 62 -12.50 0.65 29.94
C GLY A 62 -11.95 0.99 31.33
N LYS A 63 -10.70 1.47 31.44
CA LYS A 63 -10.07 1.77 32.74
C LYS A 63 -10.57 3.12 33.28
N PRO A 64 -10.92 3.20 34.58
CA PRO A 64 -11.26 4.48 35.19
C PRO A 64 -10.00 5.34 35.38
N GLY A 65 -10.18 6.67 35.40
CA GLY A 65 -9.11 7.61 35.78
C GLY A 65 -8.05 7.88 34.72
N ILE A 66 -8.34 7.61 33.44
CA ILE A 66 -7.40 7.89 32.34
C ILE A 66 -7.36 9.40 32.09
N PRO A 67 -6.16 10.03 32.05
CA PRO A 67 -6.04 11.44 31.71
C PRO A 67 -6.55 11.72 30.28
N PRO A 68 -7.25 12.85 30.04
CA PRO A 68 -7.80 13.19 28.72
C PRO A 68 -6.77 13.18 27.58
N ALA A 69 -5.53 13.61 27.87
CA ALA A 69 -4.44 13.59 26.89
C ALA A 69 -4.03 12.16 26.49
N GLN A 70 -4.06 11.22 27.43
CA GLN A 70 -3.75 9.81 27.18
C GLN A 70 -4.92 9.12 26.47
N MET A 71 -6.17 9.45 26.82
CA MET A 71 -7.36 9.01 26.09
C MET A 71 -7.28 9.41 24.61
N ARG A 72 -6.97 10.69 24.33
CA ARG A 72 -6.87 11.17 22.95
C ARG A 72 -5.79 10.44 22.16
N LYS A 73 -4.60 10.28 22.73
CA LYS A 73 -3.50 9.52 22.09
C LYS A 73 -3.87 8.06 21.82
N ALA A 74 -4.51 7.41 22.79
CA ALA A 74 -4.96 6.04 22.64
C ALA A 74 -6.04 5.91 21.56
N HIS A 75 -6.93 6.92 21.43
CA HIS A 75 -7.92 6.97 20.35
C HIS A 75 -7.29 7.17 18.97
N GLU A 76 -6.37 8.12 18.83
CA GLU A 76 -5.59 8.33 17.58
C GLU A 76 -4.88 7.04 17.15
N ARG A 77 -4.27 6.33 18.12
CA ARG A 77 -3.63 5.04 17.86
C ARG A 77 -4.64 3.96 17.48
N TYR A 78 -5.79 3.91 18.12
CA TYR A 78 -6.85 2.96 17.80
C TYR A 78 -7.38 3.13 16.37
N GLU A 79 -7.59 4.37 15.92
CA GLU A 79 -8.00 4.67 14.54
C GLU A 79 -6.91 4.26 13.53
N GLU A 80 -5.64 4.53 13.84
CA GLU A 80 -4.49 4.09 13.03
C GLU A 80 -4.44 2.56 12.91
N VAL A 81 -4.49 1.86 14.04
CA VAL A 81 -4.44 0.38 14.09
C VAL A 81 -5.62 -0.21 13.32
N THR A 82 -6.83 0.32 13.49
CA THR A 82 -8.02 -0.13 12.75
C THR A 82 -7.82 0.03 11.24
N SER A 83 -7.33 1.20 10.80
CA SER A 83 -7.05 1.46 9.38
C SER A 83 -5.96 0.53 8.82
N LEU A 84 -4.93 0.22 9.62
CA LEU A 84 -3.87 -0.72 9.23
C LEU A 84 -4.37 -2.16 9.12
N ILE A 85 -5.27 -2.60 10.01
CA ILE A 85 -5.90 -3.92 9.93
C ILE A 85 -6.70 -4.02 8.63
N GLU A 86 -7.56 -3.04 8.33
CA GLU A 86 -8.38 -3.04 7.11
C GLU A 86 -7.50 -3.09 5.84
N ALA A 87 -6.48 -2.23 5.77
CA ALA A 87 -5.58 -2.18 4.62
C ALA A 87 -4.79 -3.50 4.42
N LYS A 88 -4.32 -4.12 5.51
CA LYS A 88 -3.60 -5.40 5.44
C LYS A 88 -4.53 -6.56 5.13
N THR A 89 -5.74 -6.54 5.66
CA THR A 89 -6.77 -7.56 5.40
C THR A 89 -7.15 -7.53 3.92
N LEU A 90 -7.44 -6.35 3.37
CA LEU A 90 -7.72 -6.19 1.94
C LEU A 90 -6.56 -6.67 1.06
N ARG A 91 -5.33 -6.33 1.43
CA ARG A 91 -4.13 -6.82 0.73
C ARG A 91 -3.98 -8.34 0.81
N TRP A 92 -4.25 -8.93 1.98
CA TRP A 92 -4.23 -10.37 2.17
C TRP A 92 -5.29 -11.05 1.30
N GLU A 93 -6.52 -10.54 1.27
CA GLU A 93 -7.61 -11.05 0.44
C GLU A 93 -7.25 -11.02 -1.05
N GLU A 94 -6.71 -9.90 -1.55
CA GLU A 94 -6.26 -9.77 -2.94
C GLU A 94 -5.21 -10.84 -3.33
N ILE A 95 -4.22 -11.05 -2.45
CA ILE A 95 -3.14 -12.01 -2.71
C ILE A 95 -3.65 -13.45 -2.55
N ALA A 96 -4.46 -13.73 -1.53
CA ALA A 96 -5.04 -15.03 -1.27
C ALA A 96 -6.00 -15.49 -2.38
N GLN A 97 -6.82 -14.59 -2.92
CA GLN A 97 -7.68 -14.90 -4.08
C GLN A 97 -6.84 -15.32 -5.29
N ARG A 98 -5.77 -14.58 -5.60
CA ARG A 98 -4.85 -14.91 -6.70
C ARG A 98 -4.08 -16.21 -6.45
N GLU A 99 -3.82 -16.58 -5.19
CA GLU A 99 -3.25 -17.87 -4.84
C GLU A 99 -4.25 -19.01 -5.03
N ALA A 100 -5.53 -18.81 -4.67
CA ALA A 100 -6.57 -19.82 -4.79
C ALA A 100 -7.01 -20.08 -6.25
N GLU A 101 -6.85 -19.11 -7.15
CA GLU A 101 -7.15 -19.23 -8.59
C GLU A 101 -6.07 -20.01 -9.39
N LEU A 102 -5.02 -20.50 -8.73
CA LEU A 102 -3.88 -21.21 -9.33
C LEU A 102 -3.94 -22.72 -9.22
#